data_AF-A0A0K8V9M1-F1
#
_entry.id   AF-A0A0K8V9M1-F1
#
_cell.length_a   1.000
_cell.length_b   1.000
_cell.length_c   1.000
_cell.angle_alpha   90.00
_cell.angle_beta   90.00
_cell.angle_gamma   90.00
#
_symmetry.space_group_name_H-M   'P 1'
#
loop_
_entity.id
_entity.type
_entity.pdbx_description
1 polymer ?
#
loop_
_entity_poly.entity_id
_entity_poly.type
_entity_poly.pdbx_seq_one_letter_code
_entity_poly.pdbx_strand_id
1 'polypeptide(L)'
;MQVSTNDYYEDNGREGQIRCIFLSEFHATAGCKISCQVPADYVSKEVFDAINVYIIPKPHLQRCILTVNALDIKVVGYPVGIENQQKYARNAFLFNLCFVCDSWARSVQYEPVVKKLSEYLIMMEEESCFLSKEGDHKLKLQKIFETVIKDLNEKKVTTIVEGDTTIYLKIVIHKPDPPVVKDHMVPLLLLDFKNTPLDKWDLTTQQVIS
;
A
#
# COMPACT_ATOMS: atom_id res chain seq x y z
N MET A 1 -27.71 -18.27 24.49
CA MET A 1 -27.18 -17.36 23.45
C MET A 1 -25.90 -16.77 23.99
N GLN A 2 -24.75 -17.34 23.63
CA GLN A 2 -23.45 -16.75 23.96
C GLN A 2 -23.10 -15.79 22.82
N VAL A 3 -23.03 -14.51 23.16
CA VAL A 3 -22.46 -13.48 22.30
C VAL A 3 -20.94 -13.66 22.39
N SER A 4 -20.35 -14.20 21.34
CA SER A 4 -18.89 -14.27 21.17
C SER A 4 -18.38 -12.90 20.75
N THR A 5 -18.02 -12.07 21.73
CA THR A 5 -17.18 -10.89 21.55
C THR A 5 -15.77 -11.37 21.21
N ASN A 6 -15.43 -11.41 19.92
CA ASN A 6 -14.04 -11.53 19.49
C ASN A 6 -13.39 -10.16 19.62
N ASP A 7 -12.64 -9.97 20.69
CA ASP A 7 -11.76 -8.81 20.86
C ASP A 7 -10.55 -8.96 19.92
N TYR A 8 -10.67 -8.41 18.71
CA TYR A 8 -9.58 -8.38 17.73
C TYR A 8 -8.62 -7.22 18.04
N TYR A 9 -7.65 -7.46 18.93
CA TYR A 9 -6.52 -6.54 19.11
C TYR A 9 -5.45 -6.76 18.02
N GLU A 10 -4.72 -5.69 17.66
CA GLU A 10 -3.60 -5.70 16.70
C GLU A 10 -2.49 -6.72 17.06
N ASP A 11 -2.49 -7.21 18.30
CA ASP A 11 -1.44 -8.03 18.90
C ASP A 11 -1.41 -9.49 18.42
N ASN A 12 -2.42 -9.94 17.67
CA ASN A 12 -2.40 -11.27 17.06
C ASN A 12 -1.56 -11.35 15.77
N GLY A 13 -0.99 -10.24 15.30
CA GLY A 13 -0.07 -10.22 14.15
C GLY A 13 -0.65 -10.77 12.85
N ARG A 14 -1.99 -10.90 12.76
CA ARG A 14 -2.66 -11.46 11.59
C ARG A 14 -2.67 -10.43 10.48
N GLU A 15 -2.14 -10.83 9.32
CA GLU A 15 -2.24 -10.04 8.11
C GLU A 15 -3.71 -9.97 7.67
N GLY A 16 -4.34 -8.80 7.81
CA GLY A 16 -5.66 -8.57 7.22
C GLY A 16 -5.54 -8.28 5.74
N GLN A 17 -6.53 -8.70 4.95
CA GLN A 17 -6.56 -8.46 3.51
C GLN A 17 -6.82 -6.99 3.20
N ILE A 18 -6.38 -6.54 2.03
CA ILE A 18 -6.75 -5.24 1.49
C ILE A 18 -8.22 -5.31 1.09
N ARG A 19 -9.06 -4.49 1.73
CA ARG A 19 -10.51 -4.45 1.48
C ARG A 19 -10.88 -3.46 0.38
N CYS A 20 -10.19 -2.33 0.35
CA CYS A 20 -10.42 -1.29 -0.64
C CYS A 20 -9.12 -0.53 -0.95
N ILE A 21 -9.00 -0.05 -2.18
CA ILE A 21 -8.00 0.93 -2.59
C ILE A 21 -8.77 2.14 -3.09
N PHE A 22 -8.45 3.33 -2.61
CA PHE A 22 -9.03 4.56 -3.11
C PHE A 22 -7.99 5.64 -3.38
N LEU A 23 -8.25 6.44 -4.40
CA LEU A 23 -7.54 7.67 -4.71
C LEU A 23 -8.40 8.85 -4.26
N SER A 24 -7.80 9.72 -3.45
CA SER A 24 -8.40 10.98 -3.04
C SER A 24 -7.66 12.14 -3.68
N GLU A 25 -8.39 13.13 -4.16
CA GLU A 25 -7.85 14.33 -4.79
C GLU A 25 -8.42 15.58 -4.12
N PHE A 26 -7.63 16.65 -4.08
CA PHE A 26 -8.11 17.94 -3.59
C PHE A 26 -8.64 18.79 -4.74
N HIS A 27 -9.96 18.99 -4.77
CA HIS A 27 -10.62 19.90 -5.71
C HIS A 27 -10.65 21.34 -5.17
N ALA A 28 -10.44 22.33 -6.04
CA ALA A 28 -10.36 23.74 -5.63
C ALA A 28 -11.64 24.27 -4.96
N THR A 29 -12.82 23.84 -5.43
CA THR A 29 -14.12 24.30 -4.90
C THR A 29 -14.80 23.31 -3.95
N ALA A 30 -14.60 22.01 -4.16
CA ALA A 30 -15.28 20.95 -3.42
C ALA A 30 -14.44 20.38 -2.27
N GLY A 31 -13.15 20.74 -2.20
CA GLY A 31 -12.24 20.21 -1.20
C GLY A 31 -11.80 18.78 -1.50
N CYS A 32 -11.50 18.04 -0.44
CA CYS A 32 -11.05 16.65 -0.49
C CYS A 32 -12.18 15.75 -1.01
N LYS A 33 -11.94 14.98 -2.07
CA LYS A 33 -12.92 14.04 -2.64
C LYS A 33 -12.25 12.73 -3.04
N ILE A 34 -12.97 11.62 -2.91
CA ILE A 34 -12.57 10.34 -3.51
C ILE A 34 -12.82 10.44 -5.02
N SER A 35 -11.77 10.31 -5.82
CA SER A 35 -11.87 10.34 -7.30
C SER A 35 -12.06 8.94 -7.90
N CYS A 36 -11.50 7.91 -7.26
CA CYS A 36 -11.63 6.52 -7.65
C CYS A 36 -11.56 5.63 -6.40
N GLN A 37 -12.41 4.59 -6.31
CA GLN A 37 -12.31 3.57 -5.27
C GLN A 37 -12.68 2.20 -5.82
N VAL A 38 -11.99 1.17 -5.33
CA VAL A 38 -12.20 -0.23 -5.69
C VAL A 38 -12.16 -1.08 -4.41
N PRO A 39 -13.24 -1.80 -4.06
CA PRO A 39 -14.55 -1.81 -4.72
C PRO A 39 -15.27 -0.46 -4.69
N ALA A 40 -16.21 -0.26 -5.63
CA ALA A 40 -17.04 0.94 -5.67
C ALA A 40 -17.87 1.08 -4.38
N ASP A 41 -18.01 2.32 -3.89
CA ASP A 41 -18.81 2.68 -2.71
C ASP A 41 -18.46 1.93 -1.42
N TYR A 42 -17.22 1.43 -1.29
CA TYR A 42 -16.76 0.78 -0.06
C TYR A 42 -16.59 1.77 1.09
N VAL A 43 -15.93 2.91 0.84
CA VAL A 43 -15.85 3.99 1.83
C VAL A 43 -17.02 4.94 1.61
N SER A 44 -17.94 4.97 2.58
CA SER A 44 -19.09 5.88 2.52
C SER A 44 -18.64 7.34 2.64
N LYS A 45 -19.44 8.27 2.10
CA LYS A 45 -19.15 9.71 2.22
C LYS A 45 -19.05 10.15 3.67
N GLU A 46 -19.91 9.63 4.55
CA GLU A 46 -19.91 9.94 5.98
C GLU A 46 -18.60 9.52 6.66
N VAL A 47 -18.12 8.31 6.36
CA VAL A 47 -16.84 7.82 6.87
C VAL A 47 -15.69 8.65 6.32
N PHE A 48 -15.71 8.94 5.02
CA PHE A 48 -14.68 9.75 4.39
C PHE A 48 -14.64 11.17 4.96
N ASP A 49 -15.78 11.81 5.14
CA ASP A 49 -15.88 13.17 5.68
C ASP A 49 -15.35 13.27 7.12
N ALA A 50 -15.49 12.21 7.90
CA ALA A 50 -14.92 12.13 9.25
C ALA A 50 -13.37 12.04 9.24
N ILE A 51 -12.77 11.46 8.19
CA ILE A 51 -11.32 11.24 8.11
C ILE A 51 -10.60 12.14 7.10
N ASN A 52 -11.32 12.94 6.29
CA ASN A 52 -10.77 13.65 5.13
C ASN A 52 -9.58 14.57 5.47
N VAL A 53 -9.56 15.14 6.68
CA VAL A 53 -8.50 16.03 7.20
C VAL A 53 -7.17 15.29 7.34
N TYR A 54 -7.22 13.99 7.60
CA TYR A 54 -6.05 13.12 7.72
C TYR A 54 -5.64 12.49 6.39
N ILE A 55 -6.56 12.41 5.42
CA ILE A 55 -6.28 11.87 4.08
C ILE A 55 -5.46 12.84 3.25
N ILE A 56 -5.81 14.14 3.23
CA ILE A 56 -4.98 15.16 2.57
C ILE A 56 -4.54 16.17 3.63
N PRO A 57 -3.48 15.86 4.39
CA PRO A 57 -3.01 16.70 5.49
C PRO A 57 -2.26 17.93 4.97
N LYS A 58 -1.82 18.76 5.92
CA LYS A 58 -0.98 19.93 5.66
C LYS A 58 0.35 19.53 4.97
N PRO A 59 0.99 20.45 4.21
CA PRO A 59 2.19 20.16 3.42
C PRO A 59 3.34 19.47 4.18
N HIS A 60 3.53 19.79 5.47
CA HIS A 60 4.56 19.20 6.31
C HIS A 60 4.48 17.68 6.49
N LEU A 61 3.33 17.06 6.19
CA LEU A 61 3.08 15.62 6.31
C LEU A 61 2.98 14.92 4.94
N GLN A 62 3.26 15.63 3.85
CA GLN A 62 3.32 15.04 2.51
C GLN A 62 4.56 14.18 2.35
N ARG A 63 4.47 13.15 1.48
CA ARG A 63 5.52 12.16 1.23
C ARG A 63 5.95 11.38 2.48
N CYS A 64 5.08 11.32 3.49
CA CYS A 64 5.20 10.42 4.63
C CYS A 64 4.09 9.37 4.56
N ILE A 65 4.38 8.15 5.02
CA ILE A 65 3.33 7.15 5.20
C ILE A 65 2.49 7.56 6.39
N LEU A 66 1.17 7.57 6.21
CA LEU A 66 0.20 7.88 7.25
C LEU A 66 -0.77 6.73 7.42
N THR A 67 -0.94 6.28 8.66
CA THR A 67 -1.91 5.27 9.03
C THR A 67 -2.96 5.89 9.93
N VAL A 68 -4.22 5.83 9.53
CA VAL A 68 -5.37 6.38 10.25
C VAL A 68 -6.30 5.24 10.62
N ASN A 69 -6.59 5.11 11.91
CA ASN A 69 -7.56 4.16 12.44
C ASN A 69 -8.80 4.93 12.91
N ALA A 70 -9.94 4.71 12.25
CA ALA A 70 -11.19 5.35 12.59
C ALA A 70 -12.37 4.52 12.08
N LEU A 71 -13.51 4.55 12.79
CA LEU A 71 -14.78 3.95 12.33
C LEU A 71 -14.63 2.49 11.87
N ASP A 72 -13.91 1.68 12.66
CA ASP A 72 -13.61 0.27 12.39
C ASP A 72 -12.84 -0.04 11.09
N ILE A 73 -12.27 0.99 10.44
CA ILE A 73 -11.38 0.85 9.30
C ILE A 73 -9.96 1.37 9.62
N LYS A 74 -8.99 0.75 8.96
CA LYS A 74 -7.59 1.16 8.97
C LYS A 74 -7.19 1.61 7.58
N VAL A 75 -6.80 2.87 7.46
CA VAL A 75 -6.42 3.49 6.19
C VAL A 75 -4.93 3.77 6.21
N VAL A 76 -4.18 3.16 5.30
CA VAL A 76 -2.76 3.46 5.05
C VAL A 76 -2.64 4.26 3.77
N GLY A 77 -2.18 5.49 3.87
CA GLY A 77 -2.01 6.40 2.74
C GLY A 77 -0.60 6.96 2.62
N TYR A 78 -0.33 7.54 1.45
CA TYR A 78 0.88 8.30 1.18
C TYR A 78 0.46 9.61 0.47
N PRO A 79 0.14 10.67 1.23
CA PRO A 79 -0.28 11.94 0.65
C PRO A 79 0.84 12.57 -0.17
N VAL A 80 0.48 13.05 -1.34
CA VAL A 80 1.38 13.65 -2.33
C VAL A 80 0.90 15.05 -2.67
N GLY A 81 1.84 15.99 -2.71
CA GLY A 81 1.66 17.28 -3.34
C GLY A 81 2.69 17.49 -4.45
N ILE A 82 2.23 17.83 -5.65
CA ILE A 82 3.08 18.23 -6.78
C ILE A 82 2.88 19.71 -7.00
N GLU A 83 3.90 20.51 -6.71
CA GLU A 83 3.86 21.96 -6.89
C GLU A 83 4.23 22.33 -8.34
N ASN A 84 3.33 23.05 -9.01
CA ASN A 84 3.59 23.63 -10.32
C ASN A 84 2.65 24.82 -10.55
N GLN A 85 3.23 26.02 -10.59
CA GLN A 85 2.50 27.29 -10.72
C GLN A 85 1.83 27.49 -12.08
N GLN A 86 2.36 26.88 -13.14
CA GLN A 86 1.84 27.07 -14.51
C GLN A 86 0.84 25.98 -14.91
N LYS A 87 0.97 24.78 -14.32
CA LYS A 87 0.18 23.60 -14.69
C LYS A 87 -1.11 23.46 -13.88
N TYR A 88 -1.14 23.90 -12.62
CA TYR A 88 -2.27 23.65 -11.71
C TYR A 88 -2.92 24.94 -11.20
N ALA A 89 -4.26 24.95 -11.15
CA ALA A 89 -5.05 26.12 -10.76
C ALA A 89 -4.76 26.66 -9.35
N ARG A 90 -4.23 25.82 -8.45
CA ARG A 90 -3.86 26.20 -7.06
C ARG A 90 -2.35 26.21 -6.83
N ASN A 91 -1.56 26.27 -7.89
CA ASN A 91 -0.10 26.09 -7.86
C ASN A 91 0.38 24.72 -7.35
N ALA A 92 -0.53 23.83 -6.96
CA ALA A 92 -0.23 22.50 -6.49
C ALA A 92 -1.37 21.53 -6.83
N PHE A 93 -1.00 20.30 -7.19
CA PHE A 93 -1.90 19.16 -7.33
C PHE A 93 -1.71 18.25 -6.12
N LEU A 94 -2.78 18.05 -5.35
CA LEU A 94 -2.75 17.25 -4.12
C LEU A 94 -3.59 16.01 -4.30
N PHE A 95 -3.00 14.85 -4.07
CA PHE A 95 -3.70 13.57 -4.07
C PHE A 95 -3.15 12.63 -3.01
N ASN A 96 -3.90 11.61 -2.65
CA ASN A 96 -3.46 10.55 -1.77
C ASN A 96 -4.02 9.22 -2.24
N LEU A 97 -3.13 8.23 -2.41
CA LEU A 97 -3.50 6.84 -2.64
C LEU A 97 -3.56 6.12 -1.29
N CYS A 98 -4.69 5.50 -1.00
CA CYS A 98 -4.97 4.87 0.28
C CYS A 98 -5.38 3.42 0.13
N PHE A 99 -4.81 2.55 0.98
CA PHE A 99 -5.23 1.17 1.15
C PHE A 99 -6.06 1.08 2.43
N VAL A 100 -7.21 0.43 2.35
CA VAL A 100 -8.13 0.23 3.47
C VAL A 100 -8.10 -1.24 3.87
N CYS A 101 -7.90 -1.48 5.16
CA CYS A 101 -7.90 -2.78 5.80
C CYS A 101 -8.86 -2.76 7.00
N ASP A 102 -9.12 -3.94 7.57
CA ASP A 102 -9.87 -4.04 8.82
C ASP A 102 -9.09 -3.36 9.96
N SER A 103 -9.78 -2.75 10.93
CA SER A 103 -9.16 -2.01 12.06
C SER A 103 -8.11 -2.81 12.84
N TRP A 104 -8.32 -4.12 12.99
CA TRP A 104 -7.42 -5.02 13.71
C TRP A 104 -6.22 -5.52 12.88
N ALA A 105 -6.23 -5.31 11.56
CA ALA A 105 -5.23 -5.87 10.65
C ALA A 105 -3.87 -5.19 10.78
N ARG A 106 -2.77 -5.94 10.80
CA ARG A 106 -1.43 -5.34 10.68
C ARG A 106 -1.23 -4.80 9.26
N SER A 107 -0.94 -3.50 9.13
CA SER A 107 -0.87 -2.82 7.83
C SER A 107 0.54 -2.39 7.40
N VAL A 108 1.54 -2.50 8.27
CA VAL A 108 2.94 -2.08 8.02
C VAL A 108 3.54 -2.69 6.75
N GLN A 109 3.15 -3.94 6.45
CA GLN A 109 3.60 -4.65 5.24
C GLN A 109 3.12 -4.01 3.91
N TYR A 110 2.07 -3.19 3.97
CA TYR A 110 1.51 -2.50 2.81
C TYR A 110 2.18 -1.15 2.56
N GLU A 111 2.86 -0.56 3.55
CA GLU A 111 3.47 0.76 3.43
C GLU A 111 4.45 0.88 2.25
N PRO A 112 5.37 -0.08 2.01
CA PRO A 112 6.28 0.00 0.87
C PRO A 112 5.54 -0.08 -0.47
N VAL A 113 4.42 -0.82 -0.51
CA VAL A 113 3.60 -1.00 -1.70
C VAL A 113 2.82 0.27 -2.00
N VAL A 114 2.18 0.86 -0.99
CA VAL A 114 1.46 2.14 -1.10
C VAL A 114 2.42 3.23 -1.55
N LYS A 115 3.60 3.35 -0.92
CA LYS A 115 4.62 4.32 -1.33
C LYS A 115 5.03 4.15 -2.79
N LYS A 116 5.38 2.92 -3.19
CA LYS A 116 5.87 2.64 -4.54
C LYS A 116 4.81 2.88 -5.61
N LEU A 117 3.56 2.51 -5.34
CA LEU A 117 2.44 2.78 -6.24
C LEU A 117 2.13 4.28 -6.32
N SER A 118 2.20 5.02 -5.21
CA SER A 118 2.06 6.49 -5.23
C SER A 118 3.19 7.18 -6.00
N GLU A 119 4.45 6.74 -5.85
CA GLU A 119 5.58 7.28 -6.61
C GLU A 119 5.42 7.04 -8.12
N TYR A 120 4.86 5.91 -8.50
CA TYR A 120 4.50 5.65 -9.89
C TYR A 120 3.39 6.58 -10.41
N LEU A 121 2.36 6.83 -9.60
CA LEU A 121 1.33 7.84 -9.94
C LEU A 121 1.92 9.25 -10.08
N ILE A 122 2.92 9.62 -9.27
CA ILE A 122 3.65 10.89 -9.41
C ILE A 122 4.33 10.96 -10.77
N MET A 123 5.10 9.93 -11.13
CA MET A 123 5.82 9.87 -12.40
C MET A 123 4.85 10.01 -13.58
N MET A 124 3.75 9.25 -13.59
CA MET A 124 2.74 9.35 -14.64
C MET A 124 2.08 10.74 -14.71
N GLU A 125 1.85 11.38 -13.58
CA GLU A 125 1.30 12.73 -13.51
C GLU A 125 2.27 13.78 -14.06
N GLU A 126 3.57 13.67 -13.76
CA GLU A 126 4.61 14.57 -14.26
C GLU A 126 4.81 14.43 -15.78
N GLU A 127 4.83 13.20 -16.29
CA GLU A 127 5.08 12.91 -17.72
C GLU A 127 3.86 13.21 -18.61
N SER A 128 2.65 12.87 -18.15
CA SER A 128 1.46 12.82 -19.02
C SER A 128 0.22 13.49 -18.46
N CYS A 129 0.29 14.08 -17.26
CA CYS A 129 -0.85 14.67 -16.56
C CYS A 129 -1.97 13.65 -16.32
N PHE A 130 -1.60 12.39 -16.03
CA PHE A 130 -2.50 11.23 -16.01
C PHE A 130 -3.71 11.38 -15.07
N LEU A 131 -3.53 12.00 -13.91
CA LEU A 131 -4.58 12.22 -12.90
C LEU A 131 -5.27 13.58 -13.09
N SER A 132 -4.54 14.63 -13.47
CA SER A 132 -5.11 15.98 -13.57
C SER A 132 -5.95 16.21 -14.83
N LYS A 133 -5.68 15.49 -15.92
CA LYS A 133 -6.39 15.67 -17.21
C LYS A 133 -7.66 14.84 -17.29
N GLU A 134 -8.82 15.48 -17.46
CA GLU A 134 -10.10 14.78 -17.66
C GLU A 134 -10.08 13.87 -18.92
N GLY A 135 -10.48 12.60 -18.76
CA GLY A 135 -10.50 11.61 -19.85
C GLY A 135 -10.67 10.16 -19.38
N ASP A 136 -10.37 9.22 -20.27
CA ASP A 136 -10.53 7.76 -20.08
C ASP A 136 -9.55 7.14 -19.06
N HIS A 137 -8.72 7.96 -18.42
CA HIS A 137 -7.73 7.54 -17.41
C HIS A 137 -8.40 6.93 -16.17
N LYS A 138 -9.63 7.32 -15.82
CA LYS A 138 -10.35 6.77 -14.66
C LYS A 138 -10.61 5.28 -14.80
N LEU A 139 -11.01 4.83 -15.99
CA LEU A 139 -11.22 3.41 -16.26
C LEU A 139 -9.90 2.64 -16.20
N LYS A 140 -8.80 3.24 -16.67
CA LYS A 140 -7.47 2.64 -16.54
C LYS A 140 -7.03 2.53 -15.09
N LEU A 141 -7.17 3.60 -14.31
CA LEU A 141 -6.83 3.63 -12.89
C LEU A 141 -7.65 2.59 -12.11
N GLN A 142 -8.94 2.48 -12.40
CA GLN A 142 -9.81 1.47 -11.79
C GLN A 142 -9.31 0.05 -12.09
N LYS A 143 -8.97 -0.26 -13.35
CA LYS A 143 -8.41 -1.57 -13.73
C LYS A 143 -7.08 -1.87 -13.03
N ILE A 144 -6.23 -0.85 -12.87
CA ILE A 144 -4.98 -0.97 -12.10
C ILE A 144 -5.32 -1.34 -10.66
N PHE A 145 -6.24 -0.62 -9.99
CA PHE A 145 -6.61 -0.91 -8.61
C PHE A 145 -7.27 -2.28 -8.43
N GLU A 146 -8.14 -2.70 -9.36
CA GLU A 146 -8.74 -4.04 -9.38
C GLU A 146 -7.68 -5.14 -9.51
N THR A 147 -6.67 -4.94 -10.37
CA THR A 147 -5.57 -5.87 -10.53
C THR A 147 -4.70 -5.93 -9.28
N VAL A 148 -4.36 -4.76 -8.71
CA VAL A 148 -3.54 -4.63 -7.51
C VAL A 148 -4.21 -5.30 -6.32
N ILE A 149 -5.48 -5.00 -6.04
CA ILE A 149 -6.17 -5.57 -4.89
C ILE A 149 -6.29 -7.09 -5.01
N LYS A 150 -6.60 -7.60 -6.20
CA LYS A 150 -6.72 -9.04 -6.46
C LYS A 150 -5.39 -9.76 -6.28
N ASP A 151 -4.36 -9.35 -7.03
CA ASP A 151 -3.08 -10.04 -7.05
C ASP A 151 -2.32 -9.90 -5.72
N LEU A 152 -2.42 -8.75 -5.04
CA LEU A 152 -1.80 -8.60 -3.73
C LEU A 152 -2.48 -9.45 -2.66
N ASN A 153 -3.80 -9.61 -2.71
CA ASN A 153 -4.52 -10.47 -1.78
C ASN A 153 -4.28 -11.97 -2.06
N GLU A 154 -4.21 -12.38 -3.34
CA GLU A 154 -4.03 -13.78 -3.74
C GLU A 154 -2.55 -14.24 -3.72
N LYS A 155 -1.65 -13.46 -4.31
CA LYS A 155 -0.26 -13.84 -4.60
C LYS A 155 0.78 -13.03 -3.85
N LYS A 156 0.37 -11.93 -3.19
CA LYS A 156 1.27 -10.97 -2.51
C LYS A 156 2.25 -10.24 -3.45
N VAL A 157 2.11 -10.42 -4.76
CA VAL A 157 2.92 -9.81 -5.81
C VAL A 157 2.02 -9.41 -6.97
N THR A 158 2.32 -8.30 -7.61
CA THR A 158 1.63 -7.87 -8.84
C THR A 158 2.59 -7.10 -9.74
N THR A 159 2.38 -7.21 -11.04
CA THR A 159 3.14 -6.50 -12.07
C THR A 159 2.14 -5.72 -12.89
N ILE A 160 2.30 -4.40 -12.93
CA ILE A 160 1.47 -3.52 -13.76
C ILE A 160 2.33 -3.06 -14.93
N VAL A 161 1.78 -3.18 -16.14
CA VAL A 161 2.41 -2.74 -17.39
C VAL A 161 1.47 -1.74 -18.05
N GLU A 162 1.91 -0.49 -18.18
CA GLU A 162 1.18 0.56 -18.89
C GLU A 162 2.14 1.27 -19.87
N GLY A 163 1.91 1.07 -21.17
CA GLY A 163 2.82 1.56 -22.21
C GLY A 163 4.24 1.01 -22.04
N ASP A 164 5.22 1.91 -21.94
CA ASP A 164 6.63 1.58 -21.74
C ASP A 164 7.01 1.46 -20.24
N THR A 165 6.07 1.74 -19.34
CA THR A 165 6.31 1.72 -17.89
C THR A 165 5.87 0.38 -17.30
N THR A 166 6.75 -0.23 -16.50
CA THR A 166 6.43 -1.45 -15.75
C THR A 166 6.78 -1.26 -14.29
N ILE A 167 5.82 -1.51 -13.41
CA ILE A 167 6.00 -1.45 -11.96
C ILE A 167 5.77 -2.84 -11.35
N TYR A 168 6.72 -3.25 -10.51
CA TYR A 168 6.64 -4.48 -9.74
C TYR A 168 6.30 -4.16 -8.28
N LEU A 169 5.19 -4.68 -7.78
CA LEU A 169 4.78 -4.54 -6.38
C LEU A 169 4.89 -5.89 -5.69
N LYS A 170 5.44 -5.90 -4.47
CA LYS A 170 5.58 -7.09 -3.63
C LYS A 170 5.36 -6.71 -2.18
N ILE A 171 4.48 -7.44 -1.52
CA ILE A 171 4.33 -7.37 -0.06
C ILE A 171 5.47 -8.18 0.55
N VAL A 172 6.23 -7.55 1.43
CA VAL A 172 7.32 -8.19 2.17
C VAL A 172 6.79 -8.61 3.52
N ILE A 173 6.93 -9.90 3.82
CA ILE A 173 6.56 -10.45 5.12
C ILE A 173 7.67 -10.10 6.11
N HIS A 174 7.34 -9.32 7.14
CA HIS A 174 8.24 -9.02 8.23
C HIS A 174 8.30 -10.22 9.18
N LYS A 175 9.38 -11.00 9.08
CA LYS A 175 9.68 -12.02 10.08
C LYS A 175 10.12 -11.35 11.39
N PRO A 176 9.75 -11.90 12.56
CA PRO A 176 10.29 -11.44 13.82
C PRO A 176 11.81 -11.63 13.83
N ASP A 177 12.51 -10.81 14.62
CA ASP A 177 13.95 -10.93 14.75
C ASP A 177 14.32 -12.32 15.27
N PRO A 178 15.31 -12.99 14.66
CA PRO A 178 15.72 -14.30 15.10
C PRO A 178 16.31 -14.21 16.52
N PRO A 179 16.16 -15.25 17.35
CA PRO A 179 16.79 -15.30 18.66
C PRO A 179 18.31 -15.29 18.52
N VAL A 180 19.00 -14.76 19.54
CA VAL A 180 20.46 -14.72 19.58
C VAL A 180 21.03 -16.15 19.56
N VAL A 181 21.87 -16.43 18.57
CA VAL A 181 22.62 -17.69 18.46
C VAL A 181 23.82 -17.63 19.40
N LYS A 182 23.96 -18.62 20.30
CA LYS A 182 25.09 -18.73 21.22
C LYS A 182 26.11 -19.72 20.68
N ASP A 183 27.38 -19.55 21.05
CA ASP A 183 28.51 -20.37 20.54
C ASP A 183 28.36 -21.88 20.78
N HIS A 184 27.61 -22.29 21.81
CA HIS A 184 27.36 -23.68 22.13
C HIS A 184 26.11 -24.27 21.44
N MET A 185 25.38 -23.48 20.65
CA MET A 185 24.22 -23.96 19.93
C MET A 185 24.64 -24.73 18.67
N VAL A 186 23.94 -25.82 18.40
CA VAL A 186 24.18 -26.66 17.22
C VAL A 186 23.03 -26.46 16.23
N PRO A 187 23.30 -26.04 14.97
CA PRO A 187 22.25 -25.89 13.98
C PRO A 187 21.71 -27.27 13.57
N LEU A 188 20.38 -27.37 13.48
CA LEU A 188 19.69 -28.52 12.93
C LEU A 188 19.01 -28.12 11.62
N LEU A 189 19.34 -28.83 10.54
CA LEU A 189 18.71 -28.63 9.24
C LEU A 189 17.32 -29.29 9.25
N LEU A 190 16.27 -28.48 9.30
CA LEU A 190 14.88 -28.97 9.36
C LEU A 190 14.27 -29.23 7.96
N LEU A 191 14.88 -28.69 6.91
CA LEU A 191 14.41 -28.80 5.53
C LEU A 191 15.51 -29.42 4.67
N ASP A 192 15.13 -30.26 3.71
CA ASP A 192 16.08 -30.84 2.76
C ASP A 192 16.46 -29.81 1.68
N PHE A 193 17.71 -29.34 1.72
CA PHE A 193 18.22 -28.35 0.79
C PHE A 193 18.68 -28.94 -0.56
N LYS A 194 18.61 -30.27 -0.75
CA LYS A 194 19.09 -30.94 -1.97
C LYS A 194 18.49 -30.41 -3.28
N ASN A 195 17.31 -29.79 -3.22
CA ASN A 195 16.65 -29.22 -4.39
C ASN A 195 16.90 -27.71 -4.59
N THR A 196 17.68 -27.06 -3.71
CA THR A 196 18.02 -25.65 -3.88
C THR A 196 19.37 -25.53 -4.59
N PRO A 197 19.45 -24.83 -5.73
CA PRO A 197 20.71 -24.68 -6.46
C PRO A 197 21.75 -23.96 -5.60
N LEU A 198 22.92 -24.59 -5.38
CA LEU A 198 23.96 -24.07 -4.49
C LEU A 198 24.51 -22.70 -4.97
N ASP A 199 24.50 -22.47 -6.28
CA ASP A 199 24.90 -21.23 -6.95
C ASP A 199 24.05 -20.01 -6.57
N LYS A 200 22.85 -20.23 -6.02
CA LYS A 200 21.97 -19.15 -5.55
C LYS A 200 22.25 -18.70 -4.11
N TRP A 201 23.13 -19.40 -3.40
CA TRP A 201 23.49 -19.08 -2.03
C TRP A 201 24.72 -18.17 -2.00
N ASP A 202 24.87 -17.39 -0.93
CA ASP A 202 26.10 -16.65 -0.70
C ASP A 202 27.28 -17.59 -0.40
N LEU A 203 28.51 -17.13 -0.65
CA LEU A 203 29.71 -17.94 -0.53
C LEU A 203 29.95 -18.49 0.89
N THR A 204 29.60 -17.72 1.92
CA THR A 204 29.78 -18.15 3.31
C THR A 204 28.85 -19.31 3.63
N THR A 205 27.58 -19.21 3.21
CA THR A 205 26.64 -20.31 3.43
C THR A 205 27.00 -21.56 2.62
N GLN A 206 27.52 -21.40 1.39
CA GLN A 206 28.02 -22.53 0.61
C GLN A 206 29.16 -23.27 1.34
N GLN A 207 30.10 -22.55 1.95
CA GLN A 207 31.22 -23.15 2.70
C GLN A 207 30.80 -23.83 4.00
N VAL A 208 29.73 -23.36 4.64
CA VAL A 208 29.24 -23.96 5.90
C VAL A 208 28.42 -25.23 5.65
N ILE A 209 27.74 -25.32 4.50
CA ILE A 209 26.88 -26.46 4.15
C ILE A 209 27.65 -27.58 3.41
N SER A 210 28.77 -27.25 2.73
CA SER A 210 29.63 -28.21 2.01
C SER A 210 30.41 -29.14 2.94
#